data_AF-A0A830C2C1-F1
#
_entry.id   AF-A0A830C2C1-F1
#
_cell.length_a   1.000
_cell.length_b   1.000
_cell.length_c   1.000
_cell.angle_alpha   90.00
_cell.angle_beta   90.00
_cell.angle_gamma   90.00
#
_symmetry.space_group_name_H-M   'P 1'
#
loop_
_entity.id
_entity.type
_entity.pdbx_description
1 polymer ?
#
loop_
_entity_poly.entity_id
_entity_poly.type
_entity_poly.pdbx_seq_one_letter_code
_entity_poly.pdbx_strand_id
1 'polypeptide(L)'
;MYANVQKVPPSIDWRKKGAVTPVKSQLNCGALIHVVGSCWAFSAVAAVEGIKFIRSRRLLNLSEQELIDCDRRSRGCSSGRSEFAFDYIKRNGITSLAKYPYTGKAGKCKYRSKYPRVYIQGYQYVPRNNERALLRAVAYQPVSVSIDARSIDFKHYKRGVFRGRCGRILKHSVTIVGYGRTSNGIRYWLVKNSWGAGWGEGGYIRMLRGLSGPGKCGIAMMPRYPIKRTRMNVSSLEYNHIADL
;
A
#
# COMPACT_ATOMS: atom_id res chain seq x y z
N MET A 1 -12.71 8.78 -10.19
CA MET A 1 -12.20 7.38 -10.17
C MET A 1 -11.05 7.28 -11.17
N TYR A 2 -10.10 6.35 -11.01
CA TYR A 2 -8.94 6.24 -11.92
C TYR A 2 -9.31 5.80 -13.35
N ALA A 3 -10.53 5.29 -13.56
CA ALA A 3 -11.02 4.88 -14.88
C ALA A 3 -11.00 6.01 -15.91
N ASN A 4 -11.11 7.27 -15.47
CA ASN A 4 -11.15 8.44 -16.36
C ASN A 4 -9.75 9.02 -16.66
N VAL A 5 -8.67 8.39 -16.19
CA VAL A 5 -7.29 8.85 -16.44
C VAL A 5 -6.87 8.42 -17.85
N GLN A 6 -7.05 9.31 -18.83
CA GLN A 6 -6.70 9.03 -20.24
C GLN A 6 -5.19 9.12 -20.50
N LYS A 7 -4.50 10.09 -19.89
CA LYS A 7 -3.04 10.23 -19.91
C LYS A 7 -2.50 10.14 -18.49
N VAL A 8 -1.59 9.20 -18.27
CA VAL A 8 -0.81 9.11 -17.03
C VAL A 8 0.54 9.78 -17.26
N PRO A 9 1.11 10.51 -16.28
CA PRO A 9 2.44 11.06 -16.42
C PRO A 9 3.48 9.94 -16.63
N PRO A 10 4.66 10.23 -17.21
CA PRO A 10 5.69 9.21 -17.46
C PRO A 10 6.26 8.58 -16.19
N SER A 11 6.21 9.32 -15.07
CA SER A 11 6.62 8.88 -13.74
C SER A 11 5.78 9.53 -12.66
N ILE A 12 5.56 8.82 -11.55
CA ILE A 12 5.06 9.37 -10.29
C ILE A 12 5.90 8.84 -9.14
N ASP A 13 6.20 9.72 -8.19
CA ASP A 13 6.71 9.35 -6.87
C ASP A 13 5.87 10.03 -5.80
N TRP A 14 4.97 9.28 -5.16
CA TRP A 14 4.10 9.81 -4.10
C TRP A 14 4.88 10.24 -2.85
N ARG A 15 6.14 9.80 -2.68
CA ARG A 15 7.02 10.28 -1.60
C ARG A 15 7.34 11.75 -1.81
N LYS A 16 7.72 12.13 -3.03
CA LYS A 16 8.03 13.52 -3.41
C LYS A 16 6.80 14.43 -3.31
N LYS A 17 5.60 13.87 -3.52
CA LYS A 17 4.32 14.58 -3.35
C LYS A 17 3.84 14.66 -1.90
N GLY A 18 4.59 14.14 -0.91
CA GLY A 18 4.21 14.16 0.51
C GLY A 18 3.15 13.15 0.93
N ALA A 19 2.75 12.21 0.06
CA ALA A 19 1.67 11.26 0.30
C ALA A 19 2.15 9.90 0.85
N VAL A 20 3.39 9.81 1.34
CA VAL A 20 3.99 8.57 1.85
C VAL A 20 4.69 8.84 3.17
N THR A 21 4.28 8.15 4.21
CA THR A 21 4.93 8.15 5.53
C THR A 21 6.31 7.46 5.48
N PRO A 22 7.18 7.65 6.48
CA PRO A 22 8.43 6.90 6.59
C PRO A 22 8.24 5.38 6.50
N VAL A 23 9.28 4.66 6.07
CA VAL A 23 9.28 3.20 6.07
C VAL A 23 9.20 2.69 7.50
N LYS A 24 8.35 1.67 7.71
CA LYS A 24 8.16 1.00 9.00
C LYS A 24 8.68 -0.45 8.91
N SER A 25 8.84 -1.10 10.06
CA SER A 25 9.17 -2.52 10.15
C SER A 25 8.03 -3.29 10.81
N GLN A 26 7.58 -4.37 10.16
CA GLN A 26 6.62 -5.31 10.73
C GLN A 26 7.26 -6.27 11.76
N LEU A 27 8.56 -6.13 12.00
CA LEU A 27 9.32 -6.95 12.94
C LEU A 27 9.02 -8.45 12.76
N ASN A 28 9.02 -9.19 13.87
CA ASN A 28 8.79 -10.62 13.96
C ASN A 28 7.33 -10.98 14.27
N CYS A 29 6.37 -10.12 13.91
CA CYS A 29 4.95 -10.45 14.00
C CYS A 29 4.68 -11.69 13.13
N GLY A 30 4.62 -12.87 13.75
CA GLY A 30 4.44 -14.19 13.11
C GLY A 30 5.69 -15.05 12.92
N ALA A 31 6.81 -14.77 13.62
CA ALA A 31 8.11 -15.44 13.40
C ALA A 31 8.20 -16.94 13.76
N LEU A 32 7.12 -17.59 14.21
CA LEU A 32 7.22 -18.99 14.63
C LEU A 32 7.10 -20.01 13.49
N ILE A 33 6.39 -19.77 12.39
CA ILE A 33 6.35 -20.75 11.28
C ILE A 33 6.14 -20.01 9.93
N HIS A 34 7.07 -20.22 9.01
CA HIS A 34 7.11 -19.81 7.60
C HIS A 34 5.96 -18.93 7.04
N VAL A 35 6.28 -17.64 6.88
CA VAL A 35 5.56 -16.63 6.07
C VAL A 35 4.14 -16.33 6.53
N VAL A 36 4.08 -15.76 7.73
CA VAL A 36 2.87 -15.20 8.29
C VAL A 36 3.24 -13.93 9.06
N GLY A 37 2.52 -12.83 8.84
CA GLY A 37 2.79 -11.58 9.54
C GLY A 37 1.84 -10.46 9.18
N SER A 38 2.07 -9.27 9.72
CA SER A 38 1.14 -8.14 9.60
C SER A 38 1.27 -7.34 8.28
N CYS A 39 1.96 -7.84 7.26
CA CYS A 39 2.15 -7.13 5.98
C CYS A 39 0.83 -6.64 5.35
N TRP A 40 -0.26 -7.38 5.53
CA TRP A 40 -1.60 -7.00 5.10
C TRP A 40 -2.06 -5.67 5.72
N ALA A 41 -1.79 -5.46 7.01
CA ALA A 41 -2.12 -4.24 7.73
C ALA A 41 -1.25 -3.08 7.26
N PHE A 42 0.08 -3.28 7.16
CA PHE A 42 1.01 -2.25 6.66
C PHE A 42 0.66 -1.79 5.24
N SER A 43 0.35 -2.74 4.36
CA SER A 43 -0.01 -2.45 2.96
C SER A 43 -1.32 -1.66 2.84
N ALA A 44 -2.33 -2.04 3.64
CA ALA A 44 -3.60 -1.32 3.69
C ALA A 44 -3.43 0.08 4.28
N VAL A 45 -2.73 0.19 5.42
CA VAL A 45 -2.47 1.46 6.10
C VAL A 45 -1.76 2.44 5.18
N ALA A 46 -0.66 2.05 4.54
CA ALA A 46 0.08 2.95 3.65
C ALA A 46 -0.79 3.46 2.47
N ALA A 47 -1.71 2.64 1.95
CA ALA A 47 -2.66 3.09 0.94
C ALA A 47 -3.69 4.10 1.49
N VAL A 48 -4.16 3.91 2.73
CA VAL A 48 -5.09 4.82 3.41
C VAL A 48 -4.42 6.15 3.78
N GLU A 49 -3.18 6.10 4.28
CA GLU A 49 -2.36 7.29 4.56
C GLU A 49 -2.20 8.14 3.30
N GLY A 50 -1.88 7.50 2.17
CA GLY A 50 -1.73 8.17 0.88
C GLY A 50 -3.00 8.86 0.40
N ILE A 51 -4.13 8.14 0.36
CA ILE A 51 -5.39 8.77 -0.08
C ILE A 51 -5.88 9.83 0.92
N LYS A 52 -5.60 9.68 2.22
CA LYS A 52 -5.90 10.71 3.22
C LYS A 52 -5.12 11.98 2.94
N PHE A 53 -3.81 11.88 2.66
CA PHE A 53 -3.00 13.02 2.27
C PHE A 53 -3.54 13.67 0.98
N ILE A 54 -3.77 12.89 -0.08
CA ILE A 54 -4.27 13.40 -1.38
C ILE A 54 -5.58 14.20 -1.20
N ARG A 55 -6.44 13.81 -0.25
CA ARG A 55 -7.73 14.47 -0.01
C ARG A 55 -7.72 15.63 0.97
N SER A 56 -6.67 15.80 1.74
CA SER A 56 -6.69 16.79 2.84
C SER A 56 -5.38 17.52 3.07
N ARG A 57 -4.34 17.20 2.30
CA ARG A 57 -2.98 17.72 2.43
C ARG A 57 -2.32 17.51 3.80
N ARG A 58 -2.95 16.73 4.68
CA ARG A 58 -2.43 16.37 5.99
C ARG A 58 -2.02 14.90 6.01
N LEU A 59 -0.71 14.66 6.04
CA LEU A 59 -0.16 13.32 6.18
C LEU A 59 -0.33 12.89 7.64
N LEU A 60 -0.76 11.66 7.85
CA LEU A 60 -0.95 11.11 9.20
C LEU A 60 -0.36 9.71 9.24
N ASN A 61 0.48 9.44 10.24
CA ASN A 61 0.93 8.08 10.56
C ASN A 61 -0.23 7.35 11.24
N LEU A 62 -0.78 6.33 10.57
CA LEU A 62 -1.88 5.51 11.07
C LEU A 62 -1.37 4.23 11.73
N SER A 63 -2.20 3.63 12.59
CA SER A 63 -1.83 2.48 13.41
C SER A 63 -2.12 1.15 12.73
N GLU A 64 -1.07 0.45 12.30
CA GLU A 64 -1.19 -0.96 11.90
C GLU A 64 -1.62 -1.87 13.06
N GLN A 65 -1.21 -1.55 14.29
CA GLN A 65 -1.51 -2.36 15.46
C GLN A 65 -3.01 -2.41 15.77
N GLU A 66 -3.73 -1.32 15.55
CA GLU A 66 -5.18 -1.34 15.72
C GLU A 66 -5.83 -2.38 14.79
N LEU A 67 -5.39 -2.49 13.55
CA LEU A 67 -5.89 -3.54 12.65
C LEU A 67 -5.53 -4.93 13.15
N ILE A 68 -4.28 -5.13 13.58
CA ILE A 68 -3.79 -6.43 14.08
C ILE A 68 -4.60 -6.90 15.28
N ASP A 69 -4.96 -5.99 16.19
CA ASP A 69 -5.66 -6.34 17.44
C ASP A 69 -7.20 -6.32 17.29
N CYS A 70 -7.75 -5.50 16.39
CA CYS A 70 -9.18 -5.21 16.33
C CYS A 70 -9.89 -5.74 15.07
N ASP A 71 -9.21 -6.02 13.97
CA ASP A 71 -9.84 -6.65 12.80
C ASP A 71 -10.07 -8.14 13.04
N ARG A 72 -11.27 -8.48 13.50
CA ARG A 72 -11.69 -9.86 13.81
C ARG A 72 -11.81 -10.78 12.59
N ARG A 73 -11.78 -10.25 11.35
CA ARG A 73 -11.76 -11.09 10.14
C ARG A 73 -10.36 -11.54 9.77
N SER A 74 -9.36 -10.80 10.21
CA SER A 74 -7.95 -11.18 10.15
C SER A 74 -7.55 -11.93 11.42
N ARG A 75 -6.44 -12.66 11.37
CA ARG A 75 -5.88 -13.40 12.52
C ARG A 75 -4.63 -12.72 13.05
N GLY A 76 -4.65 -11.39 13.15
CA GLY A 76 -3.53 -10.58 13.61
C GLY A 76 -2.22 -10.87 12.87
N CYS A 77 -1.21 -11.36 13.59
CA CYS A 77 0.08 -11.77 13.02
C CYS A 77 0.01 -13.09 12.23
N SER A 78 -1.06 -13.87 12.35
CA SER A 78 -1.18 -15.23 11.81
C SER A 78 -1.90 -15.33 10.45
N SER A 79 -2.53 -14.25 9.98
CA SER A 79 -2.96 -14.07 8.58
C SER A 79 -3.82 -12.82 8.49
N GLY A 80 -3.94 -12.28 7.29
CA GLY A 80 -4.90 -11.21 7.01
C GLY A 80 -4.89 -10.86 5.54
N ARG A 81 -5.85 -10.02 5.14
CA ARG A 81 -5.97 -9.54 3.77
C ARG A 81 -6.28 -8.04 3.79
N SER A 82 -5.69 -7.27 2.88
CA SER A 82 -5.87 -5.81 2.86
C SER A 82 -7.33 -5.38 2.66
N GLU A 83 -8.18 -6.22 2.06
CA GLU A 83 -9.62 -6.00 1.94
C GLU A 83 -10.34 -6.07 3.30
N PHE A 84 -9.90 -6.97 4.20
CA PHE A 84 -10.47 -7.06 5.54
C PHE A 84 -10.09 -5.82 6.36
N ALA A 85 -8.84 -5.37 6.24
CA ALA A 85 -8.40 -4.08 6.77
C ALA A 85 -9.25 -2.92 6.23
N PHE A 86 -9.46 -2.83 4.91
CA PHE A 86 -10.28 -1.76 4.34
C PHE A 86 -11.75 -1.83 4.81
N ASP A 87 -12.33 -3.03 4.92
CA ASP A 87 -13.68 -3.19 5.48
C ASP A 87 -13.75 -2.76 6.95
N TYR A 88 -12.72 -3.07 7.75
CA TYR A 88 -12.61 -2.58 9.12
C TYR A 88 -12.55 -1.05 9.16
N ILE A 89 -11.68 -0.43 8.35
CA ILE A 89 -11.49 1.03 8.33
C ILE A 89 -12.74 1.75 7.81
N LYS A 90 -13.49 1.14 6.88
CA LYS A 90 -14.77 1.66 6.41
C LYS A 90 -15.80 1.75 7.55
N ARG A 91 -15.95 0.69 8.33
CA ARG A 91 -16.97 0.60 9.39
C ARG A 91 -16.57 1.32 10.68
N ASN A 92 -15.33 1.11 11.11
CA ASN A 92 -14.87 1.55 12.42
C ASN A 92 -14.00 2.81 12.32
N GLY A 93 -13.33 3.04 11.19
CA GLY A 93 -12.23 3.99 11.06
C GLY A 93 -10.87 3.35 11.42
N ILE A 94 -9.85 4.18 11.56
CA ILE A 94 -8.54 3.80 12.13
C ILE A 94 -7.88 5.01 12.81
N THR A 95 -7.17 4.79 13.92
CA THR A 95 -6.47 5.86 14.64
C THR A 95 -5.02 6.04 14.21
N SER A 96 -4.37 7.07 14.73
CA SER A 96 -2.96 7.36 14.49
C SER A 96 -2.03 6.40 15.24
N LEU A 97 -0.85 6.14 14.67
CA LEU A 97 0.24 5.40 15.31
C LEU A 97 0.57 5.93 16.70
N ALA A 98 0.54 7.26 16.91
CA ALA A 98 0.81 7.89 18.20
C ALA A 98 -0.21 7.52 19.30
N LYS A 99 -1.47 7.22 18.93
CA LYS A 99 -2.52 6.83 19.88
C LYS A 99 -2.60 5.32 20.08
N TYR A 100 -2.12 4.55 19.12
CA TYR A 100 -2.06 3.09 19.19
C TYR A 100 -0.73 2.59 18.59
N PRO A 101 0.37 2.60 19.36
CA PRO A 101 1.70 2.25 18.88
C PRO A 101 1.83 0.80 18.41
N TYR A 102 2.78 0.56 17.50
CA TYR A 102 3.10 -0.78 17.02
C TYR A 102 3.91 -1.58 18.04
N THR A 103 3.52 -2.83 18.28
CA THR A 103 4.15 -3.73 19.27
C THR A 103 4.69 -5.02 18.67
N GLY A 104 4.46 -5.27 17.38
CA GLY A 104 5.01 -6.45 16.69
C GLY A 104 4.39 -7.79 17.11
N LYS A 105 3.29 -7.78 17.86
CA LYS A 105 2.55 -8.98 18.28
C LYS A 105 1.05 -8.70 18.30
N ALA A 106 0.25 -9.74 18.10
CA ALA A 106 -1.20 -9.62 18.25
C ALA A 106 -1.58 -9.55 19.73
N GLY A 107 -2.52 -8.68 20.07
CA GLY A 107 -3.05 -8.52 21.41
C GLY A 107 -4.56 -8.28 21.41
N LYS A 108 -5.10 -7.99 22.60
CA LYS A 108 -6.50 -7.57 22.74
C LYS A 108 -6.68 -6.19 22.09
N CYS A 109 -7.83 -5.96 21.45
CA CYS A 109 -8.19 -4.65 20.93
C CYS A 109 -8.27 -3.61 22.08
N LYS A 110 -7.37 -2.63 22.06
CA LYS A 110 -7.24 -1.55 23.07
C LYS A 110 -7.69 -0.19 22.54
N TYR A 111 -8.48 -0.17 21.46
CA TYR A 111 -9.04 1.06 20.93
C TYR A 111 -9.92 1.74 21.98
N ARG A 112 -9.80 3.07 22.09
CA ARG A 112 -10.61 3.90 22.99
C ARG A 112 -11.45 4.85 22.14
N SER A 113 -12.74 4.97 22.45
CA SER A 113 -13.70 5.82 21.71
C SER A 113 -13.24 7.28 21.54
N LYS A 114 -12.45 7.80 22.49
CA LYS A 114 -11.88 9.15 22.45
C LYS A 114 -10.77 9.36 21.40
N TYR A 115 -10.27 8.31 20.77
CA TYR A 115 -9.18 8.43 19.80
C TYR A 115 -9.70 8.90 18.43
N PRO A 116 -9.08 9.93 17.81
CA PRO A 116 -9.48 10.39 16.49
C PRO A 116 -9.46 9.28 15.44
N ARG A 117 -10.39 9.35 14.48
CA ARG A 117 -10.62 8.33 13.45
C ARG A 117 -10.41 8.86 12.04
N VAL A 118 -9.76 8.07 11.21
CA VAL A 118 -9.76 8.23 9.75
C VAL A 118 -10.64 7.15 9.13
N TYR A 119 -11.64 7.57 8.38
CA TYR A 119 -12.52 6.69 7.63
C TYR A 119 -12.22 6.70 6.13
N ILE A 120 -12.56 5.61 5.47
CA ILE A 120 -12.67 5.48 4.01
C ILE A 120 -14.12 5.14 3.66
N GLN A 121 -14.59 5.49 2.47
CA GLN A 121 -15.95 5.17 2.05
C GLN A 121 -16.06 3.73 1.49
N GLY A 122 -14.94 3.16 1.06
CA GLY A 122 -14.88 1.80 0.53
C GLY A 122 -13.50 1.51 -0.05
N TYR A 123 -13.41 0.47 -0.88
CA TYR A 123 -12.23 0.13 -1.65
C TYR A 123 -12.65 -0.48 -2.98
N GLN A 124 -11.73 -0.56 -3.93
CA GLN A 124 -11.96 -1.21 -5.21
C GLN A 124 -10.76 -2.05 -5.62
N TYR A 125 -11.03 -3.15 -6.31
CA TYR A 125 -10.01 -3.89 -7.04
C TYR A 125 -9.67 -3.20 -8.36
N VAL A 126 -8.39 -3.23 -8.71
CA VAL A 126 -7.96 -2.98 -10.09
C VAL A 126 -8.13 -4.31 -10.85
N PRO A 127 -8.54 -4.29 -12.14
CA PRO A 127 -8.66 -5.50 -12.95
C PRO A 127 -7.43 -6.40 -12.85
N ARG A 128 -7.67 -7.68 -12.54
CA ARG A 128 -6.64 -8.69 -12.39
C ARG A 128 -5.79 -8.79 -13.66
N ASN A 129 -4.49 -8.96 -13.48
CA ASN A 129 -3.49 -9.17 -14.54
C ASN A 129 -3.42 -8.01 -15.55
N ASN A 130 -3.70 -6.79 -15.12
CA ASN A 130 -3.74 -5.61 -16.00
C ASN A 130 -2.84 -4.48 -15.47
N GLU A 131 -1.56 -4.51 -15.86
CA GLU A 131 -0.61 -3.46 -15.47
C GLU A 131 -0.97 -2.07 -16.01
N ARG A 132 -1.73 -1.98 -17.11
CA ARG A 132 -2.20 -0.69 -17.65
C ARG A 132 -3.27 -0.07 -16.74
N ALA A 133 -4.22 -0.87 -16.26
CA ALA A 133 -5.19 -0.43 -15.26
C ALA A 133 -4.52 -0.11 -13.93
N LEU A 134 -3.55 -0.93 -13.51
CA LEU A 134 -2.74 -0.67 -12.31
C LEU A 134 -1.97 0.65 -12.42
N LEU A 135 -1.41 0.96 -13.59
CA LEU A 135 -0.69 2.20 -13.83
C LEU A 135 -1.58 3.42 -13.64
N ARG A 136 -2.82 3.38 -14.16
CA ARG A 136 -3.81 4.45 -13.94
C ARG A 136 -4.20 4.59 -12.47
N ALA A 137 -4.37 3.48 -11.75
CA ALA A 137 -4.69 3.52 -10.33
C ALA A 137 -3.54 4.13 -9.50
N VAL A 138 -2.30 3.70 -9.75
CA VAL A 138 -1.10 4.23 -9.09
C VAL A 138 -0.86 5.69 -9.46
N ALA A 139 -1.22 6.09 -10.69
CA ALA A 139 -1.17 7.49 -11.11
C ALA A 139 -2.10 8.40 -10.29
N TYR A 140 -3.16 7.82 -9.72
CA TYR A 140 -4.16 8.54 -8.93
C TYR A 140 -3.87 8.52 -7.42
N GLN A 141 -3.34 7.42 -6.90
CA GLN A 141 -3.02 7.25 -5.47
C GLN A 141 -2.15 6.00 -5.22
N PRO A 142 -1.53 5.85 -4.03
CA PRO A 142 -0.91 4.58 -3.66
C PRO A 142 -1.87 3.39 -3.66
N VAL A 143 -1.39 2.22 -4.09
CA VAL A 143 -2.19 0.99 -4.29
C VAL A 143 -1.61 -0.16 -3.48
N SER A 144 -2.45 -0.86 -2.71
CA SER A 144 -2.08 -2.09 -2.01
C SER A 144 -2.06 -3.26 -3.00
N VAL A 145 -0.98 -4.04 -3.00
CA VAL A 145 -0.80 -5.22 -3.86
C VAL A 145 -0.30 -6.40 -3.06
N SER A 146 -0.43 -7.60 -3.62
CA SER A 146 0.12 -8.83 -3.07
C SER A 146 1.15 -9.40 -4.04
N ILE A 147 2.28 -9.89 -3.53
CA ILE A 147 3.41 -10.39 -4.31
C ILE A 147 3.95 -11.70 -3.72
N ASP A 148 4.66 -12.46 -4.55
CA ASP A 148 5.52 -13.55 -4.10
C ASP A 148 6.91 -13.02 -3.74
N ALA A 149 7.17 -12.87 -2.43
CA ALA A 149 8.43 -12.35 -1.89
C ALA A 149 9.31 -13.46 -1.27
N ARG A 150 9.05 -14.74 -1.58
CA ARG A 150 9.71 -15.88 -0.91
C ARG A 150 11.11 -16.17 -1.43
N SER A 151 11.43 -15.76 -2.66
CA SER A 151 12.71 -16.07 -3.30
C SER A 151 13.89 -15.43 -2.57
N ILE A 152 15.05 -16.09 -2.67
CA ILE A 152 16.30 -15.60 -2.11
C ILE A 152 16.69 -14.24 -2.72
N ASP A 153 16.49 -14.08 -4.03
CA ASP A 153 16.73 -12.84 -4.77
C ASP A 153 15.92 -11.69 -4.19
N PHE A 154 14.65 -11.91 -3.84
CA PHE A 154 13.81 -10.87 -3.25
C PHE A 154 14.27 -10.53 -1.83
N LYS A 155 14.52 -11.54 -1.00
CA LYS A 155 14.99 -11.35 0.39
C LYS A 155 16.29 -10.54 0.45
N HIS A 156 17.22 -10.79 -0.47
CA HIS A 156 18.54 -10.14 -0.52
C HIS A 156 18.62 -8.94 -1.46
N TYR A 157 17.50 -8.45 -1.99
CA TYR A 157 17.48 -7.26 -2.83
C TYR A 157 18.12 -6.06 -2.10
N LYS A 158 19.03 -5.37 -2.80
CA LYS A 158 19.71 -4.15 -2.30
C LYS A 158 19.41 -2.91 -3.13
N ARG A 159 19.47 -3.00 -4.46
CA ARG A 159 19.30 -1.86 -5.37
C ARG A 159 19.00 -2.30 -6.80
N GLY A 160 18.59 -1.34 -7.63
CA GLY A 160 18.34 -1.54 -9.06
C GLY A 160 16.90 -1.94 -9.36
N VAL A 161 16.57 -2.14 -10.65
CA VAL A 161 15.27 -2.71 -11.00
C VAL A 161 15.32 -4.21 -10.77
N PHE A 162 14.49 -4.72 -9.86
CA PHE A 162 14.40 -6.13 -9.52
C PHE A 162 13.89 -6.97 -10.70
N ARG A 163 14.78 -7.84 -11.19
CA ARG A 163 14.52 -8.83 -12.26
C ARG A 163 14.66 -10.27 -11.77
N GLY A 164 15.07 -10.48 -10.52
CA GLY A 164 15.31 -11.80 -9.92
C GLY A 164 14.09 -12.72 -9.92
N ARG A 165 14.29 -14.02 -9.68
CA ARG A 165 13.24 -15.03 -9.77
C ARG A 165 12.19 -14.82 -8.69
N CYS A 166 10.92 -15.07 -9.02
CA CYS A 166 9.82 -15.11 -8.06
C CYS A 166 8.67 -15.92 -8.66
N GLY A 167 7.89 -16.57 -7.79
CA GLY A 167 6.71 -17.32 -8.18
C GLY A 167 5.46 -16.46 -8.24
N ARG A 168 4.32 -17.10 -7.99
CA ARG A 168 2.99 -16.48 -7.96
C ARG A 168 2.21 -16.82 -6.69
N ILE A 169 2.90 -17.30 -5.65
CA ILE A 169 2.28 -17.60 -4.35
C ILE A 169 2.28 -16.31 -3.53
N LEU A 170 1.17 -15.58 -3.58
CA LEU A 170 1.04 -14.22 -3.07
C LEU A 170 0.89 -14.21 -1.54
N LYS A 171 2.01 -14.27 -0.83
CA LYS A 171 2.07 -14.36 0.64
C LYS A 171 2.55 -13.07 1.32
N HIS A 172 2.93 -12.06 0.55
CA HIS A 172 3.39 -10.78 1.09
C HIS A 172 2.59 -9.63 0.48
N SER A 173 2.17 -8.66 1.30
CA SER A 173 1.44 -7.47 0.85
C SER A 173 2.31 -6.23 1.00
N VAL A 174 2.32 -5.40 -0.04
CA VAL A 174 3.16 -4.20 -0.16
C VAL A 174 2.37 -3.09 -0.87
N THR A 175 2.85 -1.86 -0.80
CA THR A 175 2.15 -0.72 -1.41
C THR A 175 2.97 -0.16 -2.58
N ILE A 176 2.37 -0.09 -3.77
CA ILE A 176 2.94 0.67 -4.87
C ILE A 176 2.72 2.15 -4.58
N VAL A 177 3.81 2.91 -4.49
CA VAL A 177 3.82 4.35 -4.20
C VAL A 177 4.35 5.17 -5.38
N GLY A 178 4.53 4.55 -6.53
CA GLY A 178 4.96 5.24 -7.72
C GLY A 178 5.37 4.30 -8.84
N TYR A 179 5.87 4.89 -9.91
CA TYR A 179 6.45 4.21 -11.05
C TYR A 179 7.37 5.16 -11.81
N GLY A 180 8.25 4.60 -12.61
CA GLY A 180 9.11 5.39 -13.48
C GLY A 180 9.74 4.55 -14.57
N ARG A 181 10.82 5.11 -15.12
CA ARG A 181 11.69 4.52 -16.12
C ARG A 181 13.13 4.93 -15.78
N THR A 182 14.06 4.00 -15.87
CA THR A 182 15.50 4.31 -15.76
C THR A 182 16.00 5.04 -17.02
N SER A 183 17.20 5.61 -16.96
CA SER A 183 17.85 6.27 -18.11
C SER A 183 17.92 5.34 -19.33
N ASN A 184 18.26 4.07 -19.13
CA ASN A 184 18.33 3.05 -20.18
C ASN A 184 16.97 2.42 -20.55
N GLY A 185 15.84 3.01 -20.18
CA GLY A 185 14.53 2.59 -20.70
C GLY A 185 13.75 1.57 -19.87
N ILE A 186 14.31 1.05 -18.78
CA ILE A 186 13.67 0.01 -17.97
C ILE A 186 12.56 0.61 -17.10
N ARG A 187 11.32 0.21 -17.38
CA ARG A 187 10.13 0.63 -16.61
C ARG A 187 10.06 -0.13 -15.28
N TYR A 188 9.69 0.56 -14.21
CA TYR A 188 9.54 -0.04 -12.88
C TYR A 188 8.32 0.48 -12.13
N TRP A 189 7.86 -0.32 -11.17
CA TRP A 189 7.02 0.07 -10.03
C TRP A 189 7.91 0.46 -8.86
N LEU A 190 7.61 1.57 -8.18
CA LEU A 190 8.24 1.93 -6.91
C LEU A 190 7.36 1.41 -5.77
N VAL A 191 7.89 0.47 -5.00
CA VAL A 191 7.12 -0.28 -4.00
C VAL A 191 7.68 -0.03 -2.61
N LYS A 192 6.82 0.39 -1.68
CA LYS A 192 7.12 0.52 -0.25
C LYS A 192 6.97 -0.84 0.42
N ASN A 193 8.03 -1.34 1.04
CA ASN A 193 8.03 -2.56 1.82
C ASN A 193 7.89 -2.25 3.34
N SER A 194 7.70 -3.29 4.14
CA SER A 194 7.51 -3.23 5.60
C SER A 194 8.62 -3.97 6.37
N TRP A 195 9.83 -4.06 5.80
CA TRP A 195 10.98 -4.75 6.39
C TRP A 195 12.05 -3.78 6.93
N GLY A 196 11.66 -2.54 7.24
CA GLY A 196 12.57 -1.52 7.71
C GLY A 196 13.41 -0.87 6.61
N ALA A 197 14.05 0.26 6.94
CA ALA A 197 14.79 1.08 5.98
C ALA A 197 16.13 0.44 5.54
N GLY A 198 16.70 -0.48 6.32
CA GLY A 198 17.95 -1.18 5.99
C GLY A 198 17.81 -2.23 4.88
N TRP A 199 16.59 -2.57 4.48
CA TRP A 199 16.33 -3.50 3.38
C TRP A 199 16.13 -2.72 2.06
N GLY A 200 16.71 -3.21 0.96
CA GLY A 200 16.55 -2.58 -0.36
C GLY A 200 17.02 -1.12 -0.41
N GLU A 201 16.31 -0.31 -1.19
CA GLU A 201 16.63 1.11 -1.42
C GLU A 201 15.94 1.98 -0.35
N GLY A 202 16.44 1.96 0.88
CA GLY A 202 15.83 2.69 2.00
C GLY A 202 14.46 2.12 2.41
N GLY A 203 14.26 0.81 2.28
CA GLY A 203 12.99 0.13 2.52
C GLY A 203 12.08 -0.01 1.30
N TYR A 204 12.55 0.43 0.13
CA TYR A 204 11.82 0.36 -1.13
C TYR A 204 12.45 -0.64 -2.10
N ILE A 205 11.67 -1.08 -3.07
CA ILE A 205 12.12 -1.89 -4.20
C ILE A 205 11.56 -1.32 -5.50
N ARG A 206 12.39 -1.29 -6.55
CA ARG A 206 11.95 -0.99 -7.90
C ARG A 206 11.64 -2.30 -8.62
N MET A 207 10.39 -2.68 -8.77
CA MET A 207 10.01 -3.94 -9.44
C MET A 207 9.84 -3.73 -10.93
N LEU A 208 10.34 -4.66 -11.76
CA LEU A 208 10.16 -4.61 -13.22
C LEU A 208 8.67 -4.45 -13.59
N ARG A 209 8.38 -3.50 -14.48
CA ARG A 209 7.04 -3.16 -14.97
C ARG A 209 7.00 -3.22 -16.50
N GLY A 210 5.80 -3.37 -17.04
CA GLY A 210 5.52 -3.47 -18.47
C GLY A 210 5.45 -4.90 -18.94
N LEU A 211 5.03 -5.81 -18.06
CA LEU A 211 4.84 -7.23 -18.37
C LEU A 211 3.35 -7.51 -18.60
N SER A 212 3.06 -8.47 -19.48
CA SER A 212 1.71 -9.00 -19.64
C SER A 212 1.33 -9.94 -18.49
N GLY A 213 0.05 -10.23 -18.34
CA GLY A 213 -0.46 -11.18 -17.37
C GLY A 213 -0.22 -10.73 -15.91
N PRO A 214 0.32 -11.59 -15.04
CA PRO A 214 0.33 -11.35 -13.59
C PRO A 214 1.30 -10.26 -13.13
N GLY A 215 2.14 -9.72 -14.01
CA GLY A 215 3.21 -8.80 -13.66
C GLY A 215 4.33 -9.48 -12.87
N LYS A 216 5.40 -8.74 -12.56
CA LYS A 216 6.56 -9.28 -11.84
C LYS A 216 6.13 -9.75 -10.45
N CYS A 217 6.41 -11.00 -10.11
CA CYS A 217 6.05 -11.64 -8.83
C CYS A 217 4.54 -11.62 -8.50
N GLY A 218 3.68 -11.53 -9.53
CA GLY A 218 2.23 -11.49 -9.35
C GLY A 218 1.67 -10.14 -8.91
N ILE A 219 2.44 -9.06 -8.99
CA ILE A 219 2.07 -7.72 -8.51
C ILE A 219 0.74 -7.20 -9.10
N ALA A 220 0.36 -7.64 -10.31
CA ALA A 220 -0.88 -7.25 -10.98
C ALA A 220 -2.05 -8.22 -10.73
N MET A 221 -1.87 -9.29 -9.95
CA MET A 221 -2.91 -10.32 -9.76
C MET A 221 -4.03 -9.89 -8.81
N MET A 222 -3.72 -9.19 -7.72
CA MET A 222 -4.72 -8.74 -6.74
C MET A 222 -4.56 -7.27 -6.26
N PRO A 223 -4.33 -6.29 -7.15
CA PRO A 223 -4.23 -4.89 -6.77
C PRO A 223 -5.56 -4.31 -6.27
N ARG A 224 -5.51 -3.50 -5.20
CA ARG A 224 -6.68 -2.85 -4.61
C ARG A 224 -6.32 -1.55 -3.89
N TYR A 225 -7.26 -0.61 -3.84
CA TYR A 225 -7.01 0.70 -3.27
C TYR A 225 -8.25 1.25 -2.52
N PRO A 226 -8.06 2.02 -1.43
CA PRO A 226 -9.15 2.61 -0.68
C PRO A 226 -9.73 3.82 -1.40
N ILE A 227 -11.05 4.02 -1.27
CA ILE A 227 -11.77 5.16 -1.79
C ILE A 227 -11.98 6.16 -0.66
N LYS A 228 -11.46 7.37 -0.85
CA LYS A 228 -11.80 8.52 -0.03
C LYS A 228 -12.34 9.64 -0.90
N ARG A 229 -13.54 10.15 -0.61
CA ARG A 229 -14.10 11.37 -1.23
C ARG A 229 -13.67 12.59 -0.42
N THR A 230 -13.37 13.70 -1.08
CA THR A 230 -13.38 15.01 -0.43
C THR A 230 -14.81 15.30 0.04
N ARG A 231 -14.99 15.96 1.18
CA ARG A 231 -16.24 16.69 1.39
C ARG A 231 -16.18 17.83 0.38
N MET A 232 -16.86 17.70 -0.76
CA MET A 232 -17.04 18.83 -1.65
C MET A 232 -18.12 19.70 -1.02
N ASN A 233 -17.84 20.98 -0.77
CA ASN A 233 -18.90 21.96 -0.79
C ASN A 233 -19.47 21.92 -2.22
N VAL A 234 -20.78 21.82 -2.33
CA VAL A 234 -21.50 21.78 -3.61
C VAL A 234 -21.42 23.18 -4.23
N SER A 235 -20.26 23.55 -4.79
CA SER A 235 -20.13 24.81 -5.56
C SER A 235 -18.93 24.87 -6.53
N SER A 236 -18.03 23.88 -6.57
CA SER A 236 -16.88 23.94 -7.49
C SER A 236 -16.69 22.63 -8.25
N LEU A 237 -17.49 22.43 -9.30
CA LEU A 237 -17.18 21.49 -10.38
C LEU A 237 -16.21 22.17 -11.34
N GLU A 238 -14.94 22.30 -10.94
CA GLU A 238 -13.87 22.48 -11.90
C GLU A 238 -12.82 21.39 -11.76
N TYR A 239 -12.60 20.77 -12.91
CA TYR A 239 -11.87 19.55 -13.14
C TYR A 239 -10.45 19.93 -13.52
N ASN A 240 -9.52 19.90 -12.58
CA ASN A 240 -8.07 19.86 -12.83
C ASN A 240 -7.36 19.51 -11.53
N HIS A 241 -6.98 18.24 -11.31
CA HIS A 241 -6.21 17.92 -10.10
C HIS A 241 -5.11 16.88 -10.29
N ILE A 242 -4.53 16.81 -11.49
CA ILE A 242 -3.30 16.06 -11.74
C ILE A 242 -2.21 16.95 -12.39
N ALA A 243 -2.50 18.21 -12.75
CA ALA A 243 -1.53 19.14 -13.33
C ALA A 243 -0.72 19.92 -12.26
N ASP A 244 -1.30 20.19 -11.08
CA ASP A 244 -0.66 21.05 -10.05
C ASP A 244 -0.04 20.26 -8.89
N LEU A 245 0.57 19.09 -9.18
CA LEU A 245 1.34 18.32 -8.19
C LEU A 245 2.66 17.84 -8.73
#